data_AF-A0A316LI27-F1
#
_entry.id   AF-A0A316LI27-F1
#
_cell.length_a   1.000
_cell.length_b   1.000
_cell.length_c   1.000
_cell.angle_alpha   90.00
_cell.angle_beta   90.00
_cell.angle_gamma   90.00
#
_symmetry.space_group_name_H-M   'P 1'
#
loop_
_entity.id
_entity.type
_entity.pdbx_description
1 polymer ?
#
loop_
_entity_poly.entity_id
_entity_poly.type
_entity_poly.pdbx_seq_one_letter_code
_entity_poly.pdbx_strand_id
1 'polypeptide(L)'
;MIKIKTNKEFVSYLKTLLDRNTVYMWGEFGRLVTNNTIDGKKKQYPSHYDDTKVKYLKSLVGKNYYAYDCAGLIKSYFMSDYGNKKVSYIAGYDKDAYGITVGTASEKGDISTLPEEEGVLLYMKGHCGVYIGDGKVIECTSNQKISGIKYGKVCISNLSARPWKTWTKSKWLSYVKNEPEIVKEDEIKEEVPKEEPKIEEPKTLEGTDNKEVKPDIPVEDKKEEVKEETKTLFEKIWEFILKILDLLKVKK
;
A
#
# COMPACT_ATOMS: atom_id res chain seq x y z
N MET A 1 -25.47 7.91 7.63
CA MET A 1 -24.59 8.08 6.44
C MET A 1 -23.22 7.57 6.81
N ILE A 2 -22.60 6.71 5.98
CA ILE A 2 -21.19 6.34 6.16
C ILE A 2 -20.38 7.59 5.79
N LYS A 3 -19.69 8.18 6.77
CA LYS A 3 -18.73 9.26 6.50
C LYS A 3 -17.52 8.61 5.83
N ILE A 4 -17.48 8.64 4.49
CA ILE A 4 -16.31 8.17 3.75
C ILE A 4 -15.21 9.22 3.92
N LYS A 5 -14.07 8.80 4.48
CA LYS A 5 -12.88 9.64 4.63
C LYS A 5 -11.91 9.41 3.50
N THR A 6 -11.08 10.41 3.21
CA THR A 6 -10.11 10.32 2.12
C THR A 6 -8.89 9.48 2.51
N ASN A 7 -8.21 8.93 1.52
CA ASN A 7 -6.88 8.33 1.66
C ASN A 7 -5.86 9.32 2.23
N LYS A 8 -5.99 10.62 1.90
CA LYS A 8 -5.14 11.70 2.41
C LYS A 8 -5.26 11.89 3.93
N GLU A 9 -6.49 11.98 4.43
CA GLU A 9 -6.75 12.06 5.88
C GLU A 9 -6.25 10.80 6.61
N PHE A 10 -6.41 9.63 5.99
CA PHE A 10 -5.89 8.37 6.54
C PHE A 10 -4.37 8.39 6.67
N VAL A 11 -3.65 8.77 5.62
CA VAL A 11 -2.18 8.86 5.67
C VAL A 11 -1.72 9.93 6.66
N SER A 12 -2.40 11.09 6.70
CA SER A 12 -2.11 12.13 7.69
C SER A 12 -2.25 11.61 9.12
N TYR A 13 -3.31 10.84 9.41
CA TYR A 13 -3.48 10.20 10.71
C TYR A 13 -2.32 9.25 11.02
N LEU A 14 -1.93 8.37 10.09
CA LEU A 14 -0.83 7.44 10.30
C LEU A 14 0.51 8.14 10.53
N LYS A 15 0.76 9.25 9.82
CA LYS A 15 1.96 10.07 10.02
C LYS A 15 2.04 10.58 11.47
N THR A 16 0.92 10.98 12.09
CA THR A 16 0.91 11.40 13.51
C THR A 16 1.30 10.28 14.49
N LEU A 17 1.19 9.02 14.08
CA LEU A 17 1.56 7.88 14.94
C LEU A 17 3.08 7.66 14.98
N LEU A 18 3.83 8.20 14.02
CA LEU A 18 5.29 8.12 13.98
C LEU A 18 5.94 8.95 15.10
N ASP A 19 5.29 10.05 15.49
CA ASP A 19 5.75 10.95 16.56
C ASP A 19 5.31 10.49 17.96
N ARG A 20 4.53 9.41 18.05
CA ARG A 20 4.03 8.87 19.31
C ARG A 20 4.92 7.74 19.82
N ASN A 21 4.95 7.58 21.14
CA ASN A 21 5.49 6.37 21.77
C ASN A 21 4.63 5.17 21.35
N THR A 22 5.12 4.38 20.40
CA THR A 22 4.44 3.17 19.92
C THR A 22 5.28 1.93 20.15
N VAL A 23 4.62 0.80 20.33
CA VAL A 23 5.25 -0.52 20.45
C VAL A 23 4.41 -1.57 19.72
N TYR A 24 5.09 -2.54 19.11
CA TYR A 24 4.39 -3.66 18.50
C TYR A 24 3.86 -4.65 19.53
N MET A 25 2.57 -4.94 19.47
CA MET A 25 1.88 -5.95 20.27
C MET A 25 0.88 -6.70 19.39
N TRP A 26 1.02 -8.02 19.31
CA TRP A 26 0.14 -8.88 18.52
C TRP A 26 -1.30 -8.79 19.03
N GLY A 27 -2.25 -8.46 18.15
CA GLY A 27 -3.67 -8.34 18.45
C GLY A 27 -4.10 -7.00 19.04
N GLU A 28 -3.24 -5.97 19.00
CA GLU A 28 -3.55 -4.61 19.47
C GLU A 28 -3.76 -3.63 18.31
N PHE A 29 -4.57 -2.61 18.54
CA PHE A 29 -5.06 -1.68 17.51
C PHE A 29 -5.04 -0.21 17.96
N GLY A 30 -4.05 0.15 18.77
CA GLY A 30 -3.78 1.52 19.21
C GLY A 30 -4.20 1.84 20.63
N ARG A 31 -4.39 0.83 21.49
CA ARG A 31 -4.70 1.05 22.90
C ARG A 31 -3.44 1.36 23.71
N LEU A 32 -3.63 2.03 24.84
CA LEU A 32 -2.56 2.31 25.79
C LEU A 32 -1.99 1.01 26.37
N VAL A 33 -0.67 0.93 26.49
CA VAL A 33 0.03 -0.18 27.16
C VAL A 33 -0.20 -0.09 28.66
N THR A 34 -0.96 -1.05 29.19
CA THR A 34 -1.27 -1.25 30.61
C THR A 34 -1.04 -2.71 30.98
N ASN A 35 -0.95 -3.01 32.29
CA ASN A 35 -0.87 -4.41 32.75
C ASN A 35 -2.07 -5.23 32.22
N ASN A 36 -3.28 -4.68 32.28
CA ASN A 36 -4.49 -5.35 31.80
C ASN A 36 -4.44 -5.68 30.30
N THR A 37 -3.96 -4.75 29.46
CA THR A 37 -3.82 -5.03 28.02
C THR A 37 -2.78 -6.10 27.75
N ILE A 38 -1.64 -6.09 28.47
CA ILE A 38 -0.57 -7.07 28.30
C ILE A 38 -1.04 -8.45 28.74
N ASP A 39 -1.60 -8.56 29.94
CA ASP A 39 -2.04 -9.83 30.52
C ASP A 39 -3.21 -10.42 29.72
N GLY A 40 -4.14 -9.57 29.25
CA GLY A 40 -5.21 -9.98 28.33
C GLY A 40 -4.69 -10.56 27.01
N LYS A 41 -3.68 -9.93 26.40
CA LYS A 41 -3.09 -10.42 25.15
C LYS A 41 -2.20 -11.65 25.35
N LYS A 42 -1.49 -11.76 26.48
CA LYS A 42 -0.76 -12.99 26.85
C LYS A 42 -1.72 -14.17 26.98
N LYS A 43 -2.88 -13.97 27.63
CA LYS A 43 -3.91 -15.01 27.74
C LYS A 43 -4.49 -15.40 26.37
N GLN A 44 -4.73 -14.41 25.51
CA GLN A 44 -5.31 -14.63 24.18
C GLN A 44 -4.32 -15.29 23.19
N TYR A 45 -3.05 -14.92 23.26
CA TYR A 45 -2.02 -15.27 22.27
C TYR A 45 -0.69 -15.66 22.95
N PRO A 46 -0.65 -16.72 23.79
CA PRO A 46 0.52 -17.01 24.64
C PRO A 46 1.83 -17.18 23.85
N SER A 47 1.78 -17.74 22.64
CA SER A 47 2.94 -17.91 21.75
C SER A 47 3.60 -16.59 21.30
N HIS A 48 2.88 -15.47 21.36
CA HIS A 48 3.38 -14.15 20.97
C HIS A 48 3.87 -13.30 22.14
N TYR A 49 3.77 -13.80 23.37
CA TYR A 49 4.02 -13.08 24.62
C TYR A 49 4.80 -13.94 25.61
N ASP A 50 6.03 -14.31 25.24
CA ASP A 50 6.99 -14.91 26.17
C ASP A 50 7.31 -13.96 27.35
N ASP A 51 7.90 -14.51 28.42
CA ASP A 51 8.15 -13.75 29.64
C ASP A 51 9.14 -12.59 29.45
N THR A 52 10.08 -12.69 28.51
CA THR A 52 11.03 -11.62 28.21
C THR A 52 10.32 -10.44 27.55
N LYS A 53 9.45 -10.72 26.57
CA LYS A 53 8.63 -9.72 25.91
C LYS A 53 7.62 -9.12 26.87
N VAL A 54 6.98 -9.91 27.72
CA VAL A 54 6.04 -9.43 28.74
C VAL A 54 6.76 -8.49 29.72
N LYS A 55 7.94 -8.85 30.21
CA LYS A 55 8.76 -8.00 31.07
C LYS A 55 9.11 -6.67 30.40
N TYR A 56 9.50 -6.71 29.12
CA TYR A 56 9.75 -5.51 28.33
C TYR A 56 8.50 -4.62 28.24
N LEU A 57 7.36 -5.18 27.84
CA LEU A 57 6.10 -4.42 27.72
C LEU A 57 5.65 -3.84 29.06
N LYS A 58 5.80 -4.58 30.17
CA LYS A 58 5.48 -4.07 31.52
C LYS A 58 6.38 -2.90 31.92
N SER A 59 7.63 -2.84 31.43
CA SER A 59 8.51 -1.68 31.65
C SER A 59 8.07 -0.40 30.93
N LEU A 60 7.13 -0.50 29.98
CA LEU A 60 6.55 0.63 29.23
C LEU A 60 5.25 1.17 29.87
N VAL A 61 4.68 0.44 30.83
CA VAL A 61 3.45 0.85 31.52
C VAL A 61 3.66 2.19 32.22
N GLY A 62 2.69 3.10 32.07
CA GLY A 62 2.76 4.46 32.62
C GLY A 62 3.60 5.45 31.80
N LYS A 63 4.26 5.03 30.72
CA LYS A 63 5.11 5.89 29.85
C LYS A 63 4.42 6.37 28.57
N ASN A 64 3.09 6.34 28.57
CA ASN A 64 2.25 6.75 27.44
C ASN A 64 2.54 6.01 26.12
N TYR A 65 2.88 4.71 26.19
CA TYR A 65 3.06 3.87 25.01
C TYR A 65 1.73 3.35 24.47
N TYR A 66 1.58 3.33 23.15
CA TYR A 66 0.41 2.79 22.45
C TYR A 66 0.80 1.56 21.61
N ALA A 67 -0.04 0.55 21.71
CA ALA A 67 0.21 -0.78 21.20
C ALA A 67 -0.50 -1.02 19.87
N TYR A 68 0.22 -1.50 18.85
CA TYR A 68 -0.34 -1.82 17.54
C TYR A 68 0.25 -3.13 17.01
N ASP A 69 -0.51 -3.90 16.24
CA ASP A 69 0.07 -4.80 15.22
C ASP A 69 -0.06 -4.19 13.82
N CYS A 70 0.33 -4.92 12.78
CA CYS A 70 0.29 -4.42 11.39
C CYS A 70 -1.14 -4.12 10.93
N ALA A 71 -2.09 -5.01 11.17
CA ALA A 71 -3.50 -4.77 10.85
C ALA A 71 -4.11 -3.72 11.79
N GLY A 72 -3.73 -3.75 13.06
CA GLY A 72 -4.12 -2.85 14.13
C GLY A 72 -3.79 -1.39 13.85
N LEU A 73 -2.65 -1.13 13.19
CA LEU A 73 -2.31 0.19 12.67
C LEU A 73 -3.39 0.72 11.73
N ILE A 74 -3.81 -0.07 10.73
CA ILE A 74 -4.88 0.31 9.78
C ILE A 74 -6.23 0.43 10.51
N LYS A 75 -6.56 -0.58 11.33
CA LYS A 75 -7.81 -0.63 12.12
C LYS A 75 -7.97 0.58 13.02
N SER A 76 -6.87 1.07 13.60
CA SER A 76 -6.91 2.17 14.57
C SER A 76 -7.54 3.44 14.02
N TYR A 77 -7.37 3.74 12.73
CA TYR A 77 -8.02 4.89 12.10
C TYR A 77 -9.54 4.74 12.11
N PHE A 78 -10.05 3.61 11.63
CA PHE A 78 -11.49 3.35 11.58
C PHE A 78 -12.13 3.16 12.97
N MET A 79 -11.36 2.58 13.90
CA MET A 79 -11.77 2.34 15.30
C MET A 79 -11.65 3.58 16.20
N SER A 80 -11.13 4.70 15.70
CA SER A 80 -10.96 5.96 16.45
C SER A 80 -11.88 7.08 15.95
N ASP A 81 -12.97 6.76 15.25
CA ASP A 81 -13.77 7.77 14.55
C ASP A 81 -12.88 8.62 13.63
N TYR A 82 -12.06 7.94 12.83
CA TYR A 82 -11.13 8.56 11.89
C TYR A 82 -10.12 9.50 12.56
N GLY A 83 -9.55 9.06 13.68
CA GLY A 83 -8.56 9.80 14.46
C GLY A 83 -9.14 10.84 15.43
N ASN A 84 -10.46 11.08 15.44
CA ASN A 84 -11.07 12.13 16.25
C ASN A 84 -11.33 11.72 17.71
N LYS A 85 -11.26 10.42 18.02
CA LYS A 85 -11.56 9.86 19.35
C LYS A 85 -10.50 8.84 19.78
N LYS A 86 -10.54 8.46 21.05
CA LYS A 86 -9.80 7.28 21.52
C LYS A 86 -10.31 6.04 20.79
N VAL A 87 -9.39 5.13 20.44
CA VAL A 87 -9.77 3.85 19.81
C VAL A 87 -10.74 3.05 20.69
N SER A 88 -11.78 2.52 20.06
CA SER A 88 -12.75 1.59 20.66
C SER A 88 -12.94 0.37 19.77
N TYR A 89 -13.29 -0.76 20.36
CA TYR A 89 -13.47 -1.99 19.57
C TYR A 89 -14.71 -1.88 18.67
N ILE A 90 -14.54 -2.20 17.39
CA ILE A 90 -15.64 -2.24 16.41
C ILE A 90 -15.52 -3.56 15.62
N ALA A 91 -16.45 -4.48 15.84
CA ALA A 91 -16.41 -5.82 15.25
C ALA A 91 -16.30 -5.80 13.71
N GLY A 92 -16.91 -4.81 13.04
CA GLY A 92 -16.83 -4.63 11.59
C GLY A 92 -15.40 -4.44 11.05
N TYR A 93 -14.47 -3.96 11.88
CA TYR A 93 -13.07 -3.77 11.53
C TYR A 93 -12.13 -4.82 12.15
N ASP A 94 -12.62 -5.75 12.98
CA ASP A 94 -11.76 -6.76 13.58
C ASP A 94 -11.38 -7.84 12.55
N LYS A 95 -10.29 -7.55 11.84
CA LYS A 95 -9.75 -8.35 10.75
C LYS A 95 -8.24 -8.52 10.95
N ASP A 96 -7.72 -9.61 10.44
CA ASP A 96 -6.29 -9.86 10.32
C ASP A 96 -5.70 -9.08 9.12
N ALA A 97 -4.41 -9.27 8.86
CA ALA A 97 -3.71 -8.55 7.80
C ALA A 97 -4.33 -8.80 6.42
N TYR A 98 -4.72 -10.05 6.11
CA TYR A 98 -5.39 -10.37 4.84
C TYR A 98 -6.79 -9.76 4.79
N GLY A 99 -7.58 -9.94 5.85
CA GLY A 99 -8.95 -9.49 5.93
C GLY A 99 -9.11 -7.99 5.79
N ILE A 100 -8.27 -7.18 6.45
CA ILE A 100 -8.35 -5.71 6.39
C ILE A 100 -7.84 -5.14 5.05
N THR A 101 -7.02 -5.92 4.31
CA THR A 101 -6.46 -5.53 3.02
C THR A 101 -7.20 -6.21 1.87
N VAL A 102 -6.78 -7.41 1.48
CA VAL A 102 -7.27 -8.19 0.33
C VAL A 102 -8.71 -8.65 0.52
N GLY A 103 -9.08 -9.10 1.72
CA GLY A 103 -10.41 -9.64 2.03
C GLY A 103 -11.54 -8.61 1.95
N THR A 104 -11.21 -7.31 2.02
CA THR A 104 -12.18 -6.20 1.91
C THR A 104 -11.79 -5.14 0.89
N ALA A 105 -10.91 -5.50 -0.06
CA ALA A 105 -10.48 -4.60 -1.12
C ALA A 105 -11.66 -4.20 -2.01
N SER A 106 -11.78 -2.91 -2.32
CA SER A 106 -12.62 -2.44 -3.44
C SER A 106 -11.90 -2.58 -4.78
N GLU A 107 -10.57 -2.50 -4.76
CA GLU A 107 -9.68 -2.64 -5.91
C GLU A 107 -8.38 -3.29 -5.43
N LYS A 108 -7.73 -4.09 -6.28
CA LYS A 108 -6.47 -4.75 -5.97
C LYS A 108 -5.66 -5.05 -7.23
N GLY A 109 -4.34 -5.15 -7.08
CA GLY A 109 -3.43 -5.57 -8.14
C GLY A 109 -2.16 -6.22 -7.62
N ASP A 110 -1.36 -6.76 -8.53
CA ASP A 110 -0.03 -7.28 -8.21
C ASP A 110 0.90 -6.13 -7.80
N ILE A 111 1.85 -6.38 -6.89
CA ILE A 111 2.77 -5.34 -6.43
C ILE A 111 3.57 -4.68 -7.57
N SER A 112 3.82 -5.40 -8.67
CA SER A 112 4.52 -4.87 -9.85
C SER A 112 3.76 -3.76 -10.57
N THR A 113 2.45 -3.63 -10.31
CA THR A 113 1.59 -2.57 -10.87
C THR A 113 1.14 -1.58 -9.79
N LEU A 114 1.88 -1.46 -8.68
CA LEU A 114 1.57 -0.53 -7.59
C LEU A 114 1.40 0.90 -8.15
N PRO A 115 0.22 1.53 -7.99
CA PRO A 115 0.06 2.93 -8.38
C PRO A 115 0.81 3.87 -7.42
N GLU A 116 1.28 5.00 -7.95
CA GLU A 116 1.84 6.10 -7.17
C GLU A 116 0.72 6.89 -6.48
N GLU A 117 0.05 6.24 -5.52
CA GLU A 117 -1.11 6.76 -4.81
C GLU A 117 -1.01 6.41 -3.32
N GLU A 118 -0.87 7.43 -2.47
CA GLU A 118 -0.77 7.20 -1.02
C GLU A 118 -2.08 6.66 -0.41
N GLY A 119 -1.94 5.92 0.69
CA GLY A 119 -3.06 5.29 1.38
C GLY A 119 -3.50 3.95 0.77
N VAL A 120 -2.84 3.50 -0.30
CA VAL A 120 -2.97 2.13 -0.81
C VAL A 120 -2.40 1.15 0.23
N LEU A 121 -3.14 0.08 0.51
CA LEU A 121 -2.73 -0.93 1.48
C LEU A 121 -1.87 -1.98 0.79
N LEU A 122 -0.78 -2.38 1.42
CA LEU A 122 0.12 -3.41 0.93
C LEU A 122 -0.06 -4.69 1.75
N TYR A 123 0.01 -5.83 1.07
CA TYR A 123 -0.10 -7.13 1.70
C TYR A 123 1.00 -8.08 1.23
N MET A 124 1.53 -8.83 2.19
CA MET A 124 2.25 -10.08 1.99
C MET A 124 1.76 -11.09 3.03
N LYS A 125 2.06 -12.38 2.87
CA LYS A 125 1.56 -13.42 3.79
C LYS A 125 1.83 -13.05 5.25
N GLY A 126 0.76 -12.80 6.02
CA GLY A 126 0.80 -12.49 7.45
C GLY A 126 1.19 -11.06 7.83
N HIS A 127 1.37 -10.14 6.88
CA HIS A 127 1.78 -8.76 7.17
C HIS A 127 1.17 -7.75 6.21
N CYS A 128 0.90 -6.54 6.71
CA CYS A 128 0.41 -5.43 5.90
C CYS A 128 1.08 -4.10 6.28
N GLY A 129 0.99 -3.14 5.36
CA GLY A 129 1.48 -1.78 5.51
C GLY A 129 0.67 -0.82 4.65
N VAL A 130 1.00 0.46 4.71
CA VAL A 130 0.32 1.51 3.94
C VAL A 130 1.35 2.26 3.11
N TYR A 131 1.20 2.20 1.78
CA TYR A 131 2.04 2.96 0.86
C TYR A 131 1.78 4.45 1.05
N ILE A 132 2.84 5.25 1.13
CA ILE A 132 2.74 6.71 1.34
C ILE A 132 3.42 7.53 0.23
N GLY A 133 3.69 6.90 -0.91
CA GLY A 133 4.42 7.49 -2.02
C GLY A 133 5.93 7.30 -1.93
N ASP A 134 6.64 7.62 -3.01
CA ASP A 134 8.10 7.67 -3.13
C ASP A 134 8.81 6.39 -2.66
N GLY A 135 8.20 5.23 -2.92
CA GLY A 135 8.75 3.95 -2.48
C GLY A 135 8.80 3.79 -0.96
N LYS A 136 7.95 4.49 -0.19
CA LYS A 136 7.88 4.43 1.28
C LYS A 136 6.59 3.80 1.78
N VAL A 137 6.69 3.13 2.92
CA VAL A 137 5.57 2.43 3.56
C VAL A 137 5.53 2.76 5.05
N ILE A 138 4.36 3.13 5.58
CA ILE A 138 4.13 3.15 7.03
C ILE A 138 3.62 1.77 7.46
N GLU A 139 4.29 1.16 8.43
CA GLU A 139 3.93 -0.16 8.95
C GLU A 139 4.21 -0.27 10.46
N CYS A 140 3.52 -1.20 11.13
CA CYS A 140 3.87 -1.61 12.49
C CYS A 140 4.43 -3.03 12.46
N THR A 141 5.66 -3.22 12.90
CA THR A 141 6.33 -4.52 12.81
C THR A 141 7.21 -4.81 14.01
N SER A 142 7.30 -6.09 14.40
CA SER A 142 8.28 -6.58 15.38
C SER A 142 9.68 -6.79 14.80
N ASN A 143 9.87 -6.64 13.49
CA ASN A 143 11.18 -6.78 12.86
C ASN A 143 12.08 -5.62 13.26
N GLN A 144 13.06 -5.89 14.14
CA GLN A 144 13.98 -4.89 14.65
C GLN A 144 14.85 -4.26 13.56
N LYS A 145 15.20 -4.99 12.50
CA LYS A 145 16.01 -4.43 11.39
C LYS A 145 15.25 -3.35 10.62
N ILE A 146 13.92 -3.43 10.60
CA ILE A 146 13.05 -2.46 9.93
C ILE A 146 12.64 -1.34 10.88
N SER A 147 12.17 -1.70 12.08
CA SER A 147 11.65 -0.73 13.06
C SER A 147 12.72 -0.02 13.89
N GLY A 148 13.97 -0.50 13.86
CA GLY A 148 15.11 0.04 14.59
C GLY A 148 15.12 -0.24 16.11
N ILE A 149 14.06 -0.83 16.67
CA ILE A 149 13.88 -0.99 18.12
C ILE A 149 13.54 -2.44 18.46
N LYS A 150 14.04 -2.92 19.60
CA LYS A 150 13.72 -4.26 20.13
C LYS A 150 12.20 -4.41 20.31
N TYR A 151 11.66 -5.52 19.81
CA TYR A 151 10.22 -5.80 19.73
C TYR A 151 9.40 -4.89 18.81
N GLY A 152 9.98 -3.83 18.27
CA GLY A 152 9.43 -3.04 17.17
C GLY A 152 8.31 -2.07 17.52
N LYS A 153 7.89 -1.30 16.51
CA LYS A 153 6.99 -0.14 16.63
C LYS A 153 6.37 0.24 15.28
N VAL A 154 5.58 1.31 15.26
CA VAL A 154 5.19 1.99 14.02
C VAL A 154 6.42 2.70 13.44
N CYS A 155 6.66 2.52 12.15
CA CYS A 155 7.85 3.05 11.47
C CYS A 155 7.58 3.28 9.97
N ILE A 156 8.48 4.02 9.32
CA ILE A 156 8.57 4.09 7.87
C ILE A 156 9.63 3.08 7.41
N SER A 157 9.32 2.31 6.37
CA SER A 157 10.26 1.44 5.67
C SER A 157 10.31 1.77 4.17
N ASN A 158 11.37 1.35 3.50
CA ASN A 158 11.39 1.33 2.04
C ASN A 158 10.45 0.22 1.54
N LEU A 159 9.75 0.44 0.44
CA LEU A 159 8.93 -0.56 -0.24
C LEU A 159 9.74 -1.83 -0.51
N SER A 160 11.00 -1.68 -0.93
CA SER A 160 11.94 -2.76 -1.21
C SER A 160 12.41 -3.54 0.02
N ALA A 161 12.14 -3.07 1.24
CA ALA A 161 12.52 -3.78 2.47
C ALA A 161 11.71 -5.07 2.68
N ARG A 162 10.64 -5.28 1.90
CA ARG A 162 9.78 -6.46 2.00
C ARG A 162 9.35 -6.97 0.63
N PRO A 163 9.13 -8.29 0.49
CA PRO A 163 8.57 -8.89 -0.71
C PRO A 163 7.03 -8.76 -0.70
N TRP A 164 6.52 -7.53 -0.73
CA TRP A 164 5.10 -7.25 -0.89
C TRP A 164 4.55 -8.00 -2.12
N LYS A 165 3.28 -8.41 -2.08
CA LYS A 165 2.68 -9.23 -3.15
C LYS A 165 1.47 -8.58 -3.79
N THR A 166 0.67 -7.87 -3.00
CA THR A 166 -0.59 -7.31 -3.47
C THR A 166 -0.73 -5.91 -2.90
N TRP A 167 -1.19 -4.99 -3.74
CA TRP A 167 -1.70 -3.70 -3.30
C TRP A 167 -3.23 -3.71 -3.34
N THR A 168 -3.88 -2.97 -2.44
CA THR A 168 -5.34 -2.86 -2.39
C THR A 168 -5.81 -1.46 -2.05
N LYS A 169 -6.95 -1.06 -2.62
CA LYS A 169 -7.72 0.09 -2.15
C LYS A 169 -8.76 -0.37 -1.14
N SER A 170 -8.81 0.31 0.00
CA SER A 170 -9.79 0.03 1.04
C SER A 170 -11.17 0.48 0.63
N LYS A 171 -12.19 -0.38 0.75
CA LYS A 171 -13.59 0.01 0.50
C LYS A 171 -14.14 1.07 1.47
N TRP A 172 -13.42 1.34 2.55
CA TRP A 172 -13.80 2.34 3.57
C TRP A 172 -13.14 3.71 3.36
N LEU A 173 -12.32 3.85 2.31
CA LEU A 173 -11.65 5.10 1.95
C LEU A 173 -12.11 5.56 0.57
N SER A 174 -12.19 6.88 0.41
CA SER A 174 -12.25 7.51 -0.91
C SER A 174 -10.84 7.88 -1.33
N TYR A 175 -10.44 7.46 -2.53
CA TYR A 175 -9.14 7.79 -3.10
C TYR A 175 -9.30 9.03 -3.99
N VAL A 176 -8.80 10.17 -3.51
CA VAL A 176 -8.83 11.42 -4.27
C VAL A 176 -7.61 11.47 -5.18
N LYS A 177 -7.83 11.80 -6.45
CA LYS A 177 -6.75 12.07 -7.39
C LYS A 177 -6.07 13.37 -6.96
N ASN A 178 -4.74 13.40 -6.99
CA ASN A 178 -4.04 14.67 -6.98
C ASN A 178 -4.40 15.37 -8.30
N GLU A 179 -5.14 16.48 -8.24
CA GLU A 179 -5.10 17.44 -9.34
C GLU A 179 -3.66 17.97 -9.37
N PRO A 180 -3.02 18.08 -10.55
CA PRO A 180 -1.69 18.66 -10.62
C PRO A 180 -1.74 20.04 -9.98
N GLU A 181 -0.86 20.30 -9.01
CA GLU A 181 -0.62 21.67 -8.55
C GLU A 181 -0.25 22.49 -9.78
N ILE A 182 -1.15 23.38 -10.19
CA ILE A 182 -0.85 24.39 -11.19
C ILE A 182 0.19 25.28 -10.51
N VAL A 183 1.46 25.04 -10.83
CA VAL A 183 2.55 25.93 -10.48
C VAL A 183 2.20 27.26 -11.15
N LYS A 184 1.82 28.27 -10.36
CA LYS A 184 1.64 29.62 -10.89
C LYS A 184 3.00 30.10 -11.37
N GLU A 185 3.09 30.50 -12.63
CA GLU A 185 4.32 30.92 -13.33
C GLU A 185 4.99 32.18 -12.75
N ASP A 186 4.48 32.75 -11.65
CA ASP A 186 4.87 34.08 -11.16
C ASP A 186 6.11 34.11 -10.24
N GLU A 187 6.83 33.00 -10.03
CA GLU A 187 8.05 32.97 -9.17
C GLU A 187 9.32 32.45 -9.85
N ILE A 188 9.48 32.67 -11.15
CA ILE A 188 10.83 32.65 -11.76
C ILE A 188 11.37 34.08 -11.75
N LYS A 189 12.11 34.44 -10.70
CA LYS A 189 13.03 35.58 -10.75
C LYS A 189 14.26 35.15 -11.55
N GLU A 190 14.28 35.50 -12.84
CA GLU A 190 15.48 35.44 -13.67
C GLU A 190 16.51 36.44 -13.13
N GLU A 191 17.60 35.95 -12.54
CA GLU A 191 18.86 36.68 -12.50
C GLU A 191 19.76 36.13 -13.63
N VAL A 192 19.74 36.80 -14.78
CA VAL A 192 20.69 36.57 -15.87
C VAL A 192 21.78 37.66 -15.81
N PRO A 193 23.06 37.30 -15.62
CA PRO A 193 24.17 38.25 -15.71
C PRO A 193 24.37 38.76 -17.14
N LYS A 194 24.58 40.07 -17.24
CA LYS A 194 24.92 40.81 -18.47
C LYS A 194 26.27 40.37 -19.04
N GLU A 195 26.29 39.83 -20.26
CA GLU A 195 27.37 40.05 -21.24
C GLU A 195 26.77 40.14 -22.66
N GLU A 196 26.94 41.30 -23.30
CA GLU A 196 26.70 41.50 -24.74
C GLU A 196 28.06 41.49 -25.51
N PRO A 197 28.11 41.62 -26.86
CA PRO A 197 28.33 40.51 -27.78
C PRO A 197 29.66 40.65 -28.54
N LYS A 198 30.17 39.55 -29.13
CA LYS A 198 31.14 39.64 -30.23
C LYS A 198 30.53 39.11 -31.51
N ILE A 199 30.46 40.03 -32.47
CA ILE A 199 30.02 39.89 -33.85
C ILE A 199 31.15 39.21 -34.62
N GLU A 200 30.86 38.11 -35.31
CA GLU A 200 31.58 37.69 -36.52
C GLU A 200 30.56 37.35 -37.62
N GLU A 201 30.88 37.84 -38.82
CA GLU A 201 30.03 38.00 -40.00
C GLU A 201 29.71 36.68 -40.76
N PRO A 202 28.68 36.69 -41.63
CA PRO A 202 28.10 35.50 -42.22
C PRO A 202 28.81 35.05 -43.51
N LYS A 203 28.84 33.73 -43.74
CA LYS A 203 28.97 33.16 -45.09
C LYS A 203 27.67 32.48 -45.50
N THR A 204 27.02 33.11 -46.46
CA THR A 204 25.97 32.57 -47.33
C THR A 204 26.49 31.47 -48.24
N LEU A 205 25.60 30.54 -48.59
CA LEU A 205 25.41 29.84 -49.88
C LEU A 205 24.18 28.91 -49.67
N GLU A 206 22.97 29.34 -50.05
CA GLU A 206 22.27 28.95 -51.30
C GLU A 206 22.12 27.43 -51.46
N GLY A 207 20.95 26.87 -51.18
CA GLY A 207 19.95 26.48 -52.18
C GLY A 207 19.66 24.98 -51.99
N THR A 208 18.51 24.35 -52.28
CA THR A 208 17.26 24.68 -52.97
C THR A 208 16.24 23.57 -52.65
N ASP A 209 14.96 23.92 -52.73
CA ASP A 209 13.82 23.11 -53.18
C ASP A 209 13.22 21.94 -52.35
N ASN A 210 12.08 22.28 -51.76
CA ASN A 210 10.80 21.56 -51.70
C ASN A 210 10.64 20.30 -52.57
N LYS A 211 10.05 19.26 -51.98
CA LYS A 211 8.93 18.52 -52.61
C LYS A 211 8.11 17.72 -51.60
N GLU A 212 6.85 18.12 -51.47
CA GLU A 212 5.74 17.30 -50.98
C GLU A 212 5.54 16.08 -51.89
N VAL A 213 5.32 14.89 -51.30
CA VAL A 213 4.48 13.83 -51.88
C VAL A 213 3.84 13.00 -50.74
N LYS A 214 2.52 13.15 -50.56
CA LYS A 214 1.54 12.08 -50.29
C LYS A 214 0.85 11.79 -51.65
N PRO A 215 0.13 10.67 -51.91
CA PRO A 215 -0.57 9.74 -51.00
C PRO A 215 -0.23 8.25 -51.35
N ASP A 216 -0.71 7.21 -50.68
CA ASP A 216 -2.02 6.59 -50.93
C ASP A 216 -2.33 5.44 -49.95
N ILE A 217 -3.63 5.24 -49.78
CA ILE A 217 -4.34 4.21 -49.00
C ILE A 217 -4.70 3.03 -49.94
N PRO A 218 -4.81 1.79 -49.43
CA PRO A 218 -6.08 1.03 -49.55
C PRO A 218 -6.41 0.34 -48.20
N VAL A 219 -7.55 0.58 -47.51
CA VAL A 219 -8.96 0.18 -47.70
C VAL A 219 -9.23 -1.35 -47.68
N GLU A 220 -9.97 -1.75 -46.63
CA GLU A 220 -10.89 -2.92 -46.46
C GLU A 220 -10.28 -4.35 -46.49
N ASP A 221 -10.77 -5.37 -45.77
CA ASP A 221 -12.00 -5.55 -45.01
C ASP A 221 -11.93 -6.84 -44.14
N LYS A 222 -12.96 -7.03 -43.31
CA LYS A 222 -13.44 -8.28 -42.67
C LYS A 222 -13.17 -8.46 -41.17
N LYS A 223 -14.19 -8.03 -40.42
CA LYS A 223 -14.64 -8.63 -39.16
C LYS A 223 -14.95 -10.12 -39.36
N GLU A 224 -14.40 -10.97 -38.51
CA GLU A 224 -15.01 -12.25 -38.16
C GLU A 224 -15.14 -12.31 -36.63
N GLU A 225 -16.39 -12.44 -36.19
CA GLU A 225 -16.79 -12.56 -34.79
C GLU A 225 -16.95 -14.04 -34.44
N VAL A 226 -16.01 -14.53 -33.63
CA VAL A 226 -16.12 -15.48 -32.50
C VAL A 226 -17.14 -16.63 -32.57
N LYS A 227 -16.63 -17.86 -32.40
CA LYS A 227 -17.12 -18.78 -31.35
C LYS A 227 -15.96 -19.55 -30.74
N GLU A 228 -15.36 -18.98 -29.69
CA GLU A 228 -14.49 -19.74 -28.79
C GLU A 228 -15.36 -20.28 -27.65
N GLU A 229 -15.68 -21.58 -27.71
CA GLU A 229 -16.43 -22.25 -26.64
C GLU A 229 -15.56 -22.31 -25.38
N THR A 230 -15.84 -21.41 -24.43
CA THR A 230 -15.17 -21.41 -23.13
C THR A 230 -15.70 -22.58 -22.30
N LYS A 231 -14.90 -23.64 -22.19
CA LYS A 231 -15.17 -24.76 -21.26
C LYS A 231 -15.43 -24.25 -19.85
N THR A 232 -16.48 -24.74 -19.24
CA THR A 232 -16.89 -24.37 -17.89
C THR A 232 -15.80 -24.76 -16.88
N LEU A 233 -15.80 -24.10 -15.72
CA LEU A 233 -14.88 -24.46 -14.64
C LEU A 233 -15.03 -25.93 -14.23
N PHE A 234 -16.25 -26.47 -14.31
CA PHE A 234 -16.54 -27.87 -14.04
C PHE A 234 -15.86 -28.81 -15.04
N GLU A 235 -15.94 -28.51 -16.34
CA GLU A 235 -15.28 -29.31 -17.38
C GLU A 235 -13.75 -29.27 -17.24
N LYS A 236 -13.19 -28.10 -16.90
CA LYS A 236 -11.75 -27.96 -16.65
C LYS A 236 -11.30 -28.78 -15.44
N ILE A 237 -12.11 -28.80 -14.37
CA ILE A 237 -11.84 -29.60 -13.17
C ILE A 237 -11.98 -31.10 -13.48
N TRP A 238 -12.99 -31.49 -14.25
CA TRP A 238 -13.22 -32.88 -14.64
C TRP A 238 -12.07 -33.45 -15.47
N GLU A 239 -11.60 -32.71 -16.48
CA GLU A 239 -10.43 -33.06 -17.29
C GLU A 239 -9.15 -33.21 -16.46
N PHE A 240 -8.98 -32.37 -15.43
CA PHE A 240 -7.85 -32.46 -14.52
C PHE A 240 -7.91 -33.72 -13.63
N ILE A 241 -9.12 -34.08 -13.16
CA ILE A 241 -9.33 -35.31 -12.38
C ILE A 241 -9.05 -36.55 -13.24
N LEU A 242 -9.50 -36.58 -14.49
CA LEU A 242 -9.21 -37.68 -15.42
C LEU A 242 -7.71 -37.86 -15.64
N LYS A 243 -6.95 -36.76 -15.81
CA LYS A 243 -5.48 -36.82 -15.93
C LYS A 243 -4.79 -37.39 -14.68
N ILE A 244 -5.28 -37.04 -13.48
CA ILE A 244 -4.74 -37.59 -12.23
C ILE A 244 -5.02 -39.09 -12.13
N LEU A 245 -6.23 -39.53 -12.50
CA LEU A 245 -6.60 -40.95 -12.47
C LEU A 245 -5.77 -41.78 -13.46
N ASP A 246 -5.45 -41.22 -14.63
CA ASP A 246 -4.57 -41.88 -15.61
C ASP A 246 -3.13 -42.00 -15.11
N LEU A 247 -2.59 -40.94 -14.49
CA LEU A 247 -1.28 -40.95 -13.83
C LEU A 247 -1.17 -41.99 -12.70
N LEU A 248 -2.29 -42.30 -12.04
CA LEU A 248 -2.35 -43.31 -10.98
C LEU A 248 -2.48 -44.74 -11.51
N LYS A 249 -3.04 -44.94 -12.71
CA LYS A 249 -3.12 -46.26 -13.37
C LYS A 249 -1.79 -46.73 -13.96
N VAL A 250 -0.90 -45.81 -14.31
CA VAL A 250 0.45 -46.13 -14.85
C VAL A 250 1.42 -46.61 -13.75
N LYS A 251 1.04 -46.52 -12.46
CA LYS A 251 1.88 -46.93 -11.31
C LYS A 251 1.54 -48.31 -10.73
N LYS A 252 0.97 -49.23 -11.51
CA LYS A 252 0.84 -50.65 -11.14
C LYS A 252 1.60 -51.56 -12.09
#